data_AF-A0A354GNG7-F1
#
_entry.id   AF-A0A354GNG7-F1
#
_cell.length_a   1.000
_cell.length_b   1.000
_cell.length_c   1.000
_cell.angle_alpha   90.00
_cell.angle_beta   90.00
_cell.angle_gamma   90.00
#
_symmetry.space_group_name_H-M   'P 1'
#
loop_
_entity.id
_entity.type
_entity.pdbx_description
1 polymer ?
#
loop_
_entity_poly.entity_id
_entity_poly.type
_entity_poly.pdbx_seq_one_letter_code
_entity_poly.pdbx_strand_id
1 'polypeptide(L)'
;MTADDRVADFKTARREFDGAVQGMERFLMNLDPTRGQTLRNWLRSVSVDTRSGRSSVPEMEGWPLAEQIGDHLEVVIVARTGLQKAWRHLRPAEKAVLTLPSGLR
;
A
#
# COMPACT_ATOMS: atom_id res chain seq x y z
N MET A 1 -4.79 -9.04 -23.94
CA MET A 1 -3.98 -9.20 -22.72
C MET A 1 -3.80 -10.69 -22.43
N THR A 2 -2.58 -11.17 -22.63
CA THR A 2 -2.16 -12.56 -22.41
C THR A 2 -2.05 -12.87 -20.90
N ALA A 3 -1.77 -14.13 -20.54
CA ALA A 3 -1.48 -14.49 -19.15
C ALA A 3 -0.17 -13.84 -18.66
N ASP A 4 0.84 -13.79 -19.52
CA ASP A 4 2.14 -13.18 -19.22
C ASP A 4 1.98 -11.67 -18.98
N ASP A 5 1.15 -10.99 -19.78
CA ASP A 5 0.85 -9.56 -19.59
C ASP A 5 0.24 -9.29 -18.21
N ARG A 6 -0.77 -10.09 -17.79
CA ARG A 6 -1.42 -9.92 -16.48
C ARG A 6 -0.46 -10.12 -15.30
N VAL A 7 0.39 -11.14 -15.39
CA VAL A 7 1.37 -11.46 -14.35
C VAL A 7 2.46 -10.38 -14.31
N ALA A 8 2.89 -9.88 -15.47
CA ALA A 8 3.84 -8.77 -15.55
C ALA A 8 3.25 -7.48 -14.92
N ASP A 9 2.01 -7.13 -15.26
CA ASP A 9 1.31 -5.98 -14.68
C ASP A 9 1.20 -6.09 -13.16
N PHE A 10 0.86 -7.27 -12.65
CA PHE A 10 0.82 -7.50 -11.20
C PHE A 10 2.19 -7.32 -10.55
N LYS A 11 3.27 -7.85 -11.14
CA LYS A 11 4.64 -7.71 -10.61
C LYS A 11 5.10 -6.26 -10.62
N THR A 12 4.74 -5.49 -11.63
CA THR A 12 5.02 -4.05 -11.71
C THR A 12 4.28 -3.30 -10.61
N ALA A 13 2.96 -3.49 -10.49
CA ALA A 13 2.17 -2.87 -9.43
C ALA A 13 2.64 -3.27 -8.03
N ARG A 14 3.15 -4.50 -7.86
CA ARG A 14 3.75 -4.98 -6.62
C ARG A 14 5.01 -4.20 -6.27
N ARG A 15 5.91 -4.01 -7.23
CA ARG A 15 7.15 -3.25 -7.06
C ARG A 15 6.86 -1.79 -6.73
N GLU A 16 5.89 -1.18 -7.38
CA GLU A 16 5.45 0.19 -7.09
C GLU A 16 4.91 0.33 -5.67
N PHE A 17 4.05 -0.59 -5.22
CA PHE A 17 3.53 -0.59 -3.85
C PHE A 17 4.64 -0.81 -2.81
N ASP A 18 5.55 -1.77 -3.04
CA ASP A 18 6.68 -1.98 -2.12
C ASP A 18 7.61 -0.75 -2.06
N GLY A 19 7.84 -0.09 -3.20
CA GLY A 19 8.60 1.16 -3.27
C GLY A 19 7.93 2.31 -2.53
N ALA A 20 6.61 2.47 -2.69
CA ALA A 20 5.83 3.48 -1.98
C ALA A 20 5.87 3.26 -0.45
N VAL A 21 5.73 2.01 0.00
CA VAL A 21 5.85 1.66 1.42
C VAL A 21 7.25 1.97 1.95
N GLN A 22 8.31 1.59 1.24
CA GLN A 22 9.68 1.91 1.65
C GLN A 22 9.95 3.42 1.70
N GLY A 23 9.43 4.18 0.74
CA GLY A 23 9.52 5.65 0.73
C GLY A 23 8.85 6.26 1.96
N MET A 24 7.64 5.79 2.27
CA MET A 24 6.91 6.21 3.46
C MET A 24 7.64 5.82 4.75
N GLU A 25 8.14 4.58 4.86
CA GLU A 25 8.91 4.15 6.03
C GLU A 25 10.15 5.02 6.27
N ARG A 26 10.88 5.37 5.20
CA ARG A 26 12.04 6.25 5.28
C ARG A 26 11.66 7.67 5.71
N PHE A 27 10.58 8.21 5.14
CA PHE A 27 10.07 9.52 5.54
C PHE A 27 9.68 9.54 7.01
N LEU A 28 8.94 8.52 7.46
CA LEU A 28 8.51 8.39 8.86
C LEU A 28 9.69 8.23 9.82
N MET A 29 10.73 7.48 9.46
CA MET A 29 11.97 7.40 10.25
C MET A 29 12.71 8.73 10.33
N ASN A 30 12.69 9.54 9.26
CA ASN A 30 13.30 10.87 9.27
C ASN A 30 12.48 11.87 10.08
N LEU A 31 11.15 11.74 10.07
CA LEU A 31 10.24 12.59 10.84
C LEU A 31 10.40 12.31 12.34
N ASP A 32 10.44 11.04 12.73
CA ASP A 32 10.70 10.62 14.10
C ASP A 32 11.25 9.18 14.17
N PRO A 33 12.56 9.03 14.41
CA PRO A 33 13.20 7.73 14.50
C PRO A 33 12.80 6.95 15.76
N THR A 34 12.29 7.62 16.81
CA THR A 34 11.87 6.96 18.06
C THR A 34 10.49 6.33 17.94
N ARG A 35 9.65 6.85 17.04
CA ARG A 35 8.28 6.36 16.79
C ARG A 35 8.14 5.48 15.55
N GLY A 36 9.23 5.12 14.89
CA GLY A 36 9.23 4.34 13.63
C GLY A 36 8.46 3.01 13.70
N GLN A 37 8.39 2.35 14.87
CA GLN A 37 7.58 1.13 15.03
C GLN A 37 6.08 1.43 15.12
N THR A 38 5.69 2.45 15.90
CA THR A 38 4.31 2.95 16.00
C THR A 38 3.78 3.40 14.64
N LEU A 39 4.63 4.13 13.90
CA LEU A 39 4.35 4.61 12.55
C LEU A 39 4.17 3.47 11.54
N ARG A 40 5.00 2.43 11.60
CA ARG A 40 4.83 1.21 10.77
C ARG A 40 3.55 0.45 11.10
N ASN A 41 3.21 0.32 12.38
CA ASN A 41 1.97 -0.34 12.79
C ASN A 41 0.73 0.46 12.35
N TRP A 42 0.80 1.79 12.44
CA TRP A 42 -0.24 2.70 11.97
C TRP A 42 -0.43 2.62 10.44
N LEU A 43 0.65 2.59 9.66
CA LEU A 43 0.54 2.39 8.20
C LEU A 43 -0.16 1.09 7.83
N ARG A 44 0.07 0.03 8.59
CA ARG A 44 -0.59 -1.26 8.38
C ARG A 44 -2.08 -1.23 8.73
N SER A 45 -2.51 -0.34 9.63
CA SER A 45 -3.93 -0.17 9.97
C SER A 45 -4.67 0.76 9.02
N VAL A 46 -3.96 1.60 8.24
CA VAL A 46 -4.57 2.30 7.11
C VAL A 46 -5.17 1.26 6.17
N SER A 47 -6.44 1.43 5.84
CA SER A 47 -7.15 0.57 4.89
C SER A 47 -7.72 1.40 3.76
N VAL A 48 -7.73 0.85 2.55
CA VAL A 48 -8.30 1.51 1.37
C VAL A 48 -9.40 0.60 0.85
N ASP A 49 -10.63 1.10 0.89
CA ASP A 49 -11.73 0.45 0.19
C ASP A 49 -11.56 0.71 -1.30
N THR A 50 -11.17 -0.33 -2.01
CA THR A 50 -10.90 -0.27 -3.45
C THR A 50 -12.14 -0.33 -4.34
N ARG A 51 -13.35 -0.42 -3.77
CA ARG A 51 -14.61 -0.21 -4.51
C ARG A 51 -15.03 1.26 -4.48
N SER A 52 -14.87 1.92 -3.33
CA SER A 52 -15.31 3.30 -3.15
C SER A 52 -14.17 4.33 -3.29
N GLY A 53 -12.92 3.90 -3.30
CA GLY A 53 -11.75 4.77 -3.24
C GLY A 53 -11.56 5.43 -1.88
N ARG A 54 -12.38 5.09 -0.87
CA ARG A 54 -12.30 5.68 0.46
C ARG A 54 -11.18 5.03 1.27
N SER A 55 -10.26 5.83 1.78
CA SER A 55 -9.27 5.41 2.76
C SER A 55 -9.79 5.63 4.18
N SER A 56 -9.71 4.60 5.02
CA SER A 56 -9.80 4.77 6.47
C SER A 56 -8.39 4.97 7.00
N VAL A 57 -8.14 6.19 7.45
CA VAL A 57 -6.87 6.61 8.05
C VAL A 57 -7.14 6.83 9.53
N PRO A 58 -6.67 5.94 10.43
CA PRO A 58 -6.92 6.10 11.86
C PRO A 58 -6.21 7.35 12.39
N GLU A 59 -6.84 8.04 13.34
CA GLU A 59 -6.17 9.14 14.05
C GLU A 59 -4.96 8.62 14.83
N MET A 60 -3.85 9.35 14.78
CA MET A 60 -2.69 9.10 15.65
C MET A 60 -2.73 10.12 16.78
N GLU A 61 -2.89 9.63 18.01
CA GLU A 61 -3.02 10.48 19.19
C GLU A 61 -1.82 11.44 19.33
N GLY A 62 -2.09 12.74 19.45
CA GLY A 62 -1.07 13.76 19.76
C GLY A 62 -0.23 14.29 18.59
N TRP A 63 -0.66 14.11 17.32
CA TRP A 63 0.14 14.60 16.17
C TRP A 63 -0.74 14.90 14.95
N PRO A 64 -0.63 16.08 14.29
CA PRO A 64 -1.23 16.31 12.98
C PRO A 64 -0.35 15.67 11.91
N LEU A 65 -0.19 14.34 11.97
CA LEU A 65 0.62 13.58 11.03
C LEU A 65 -0.01 13.65 9.63
N ALA A 66 -1.34 13.60 9.55
CA ALA A 66 -2.08 13.50 8.30
C ALA A 66 -1.73 14.60 7.27
N GLU A 67 -1.45 15.83 7.69
CA GLU A 67 -0.98 16.89 6.79
C GLU A 67 0.49 16.68 6.38
N GLN A 68 1.36 16.25 7.30
CA GLN A 68 2.80 16.07 7.04
C GLN A 68 3.10 14.84 6.18
N ILE A 69 2.31 13.79 6.32
CA ILE A 69 2.46 12.55 5.57
C ILE A 69 1.44 12.43 4.43
N GLY A 70 0.57 13.43 4.22
CA GLY A 70 -0.56 13.38 3.29
C GLY A 70 -0.16 12.95 1.88
N ASP A 71 0.82 13.66 1.29
CA ASP A 71 1.32 13.36 -0.04
C ASP A 71 1.93 11.94 -0.13
N HIS A 72 2.68 11.53 0.89
CA HIS A 72 3.33 10.21 0.90
C HIS A 72 2.31 9.09 1.15
N LEU A 73 1.29 9.36 1.96
CA LEU A 73 0.19 8.46 2.21
C LEU A 73 -0.66 8.28 0.95
N GLU A 74 -0.91 9.35 0.20
CA GLU A 74 -1.61 9.29 -1.08
C GLU A 74 -0.88 8.40 -2.07
N VAL A 75 0.45 8.54 -2.20
CA VAL A 75 1.27 7.65 -3.06
C VAL A 75 1.12 6.18 -2.66
N VAL A 76 1.14 5.86 -1.35
CA VAL A 76 0.92 4.49 -0.86
C VAL A 76 -0.49 4.00 -1.17
N ILE A 77 -1.51 4.85 -1.00
CA ILE A 77 -2.92 4.52 -1.29
C ILE A 77 -3.13 4.24 -2.78
N VAL A 78 -2.55 5.07 -3.66
CA VAL A 78 -2.64 4.91 -5.12
C VAL A 78 -1.95 3.61 -5.54
N ALA A 79 -0.73 3.36 -5.06
CA ALA A 79 0.01 2.14 -5.40
C ALA A 79 -0.70 0.88 -4.87
N ARG A 80 -1.29 0.94 -3.67
CA ARG A 80 -2.12 -0.13 -3.10
C ARG A 80 -3.33 -0.43 -3.97
N THR A 81 -4.04 0.61 -4.39
CA THR A 81 -5.22 0.49 -5.25
C THR A 81 -4.84 -0.13 -6.60
N GLY A 82 -3.72 0.28 -7.19
CA GLY A 82 -3.16 -0.31 -8.40
C GLY A 82 -2.86 -1.81 -8.24
N LEU A 83 -2.18 -2.19 -7.14
CA LEU A 83 -1.88 -3.58 -6.82
C LEU A 83 -3.14 -4.44 -6.65
N GLN A 84 -4.15 -3.93 -5.92
CA GLN A 84 -5.42 -4.65 -5.73
C GLN A 84 -6.22 -4.76 -7.03
N LYS A 85 -6.15 -3.75 -7.90
CA LYS A 85 -6.74 -3.81 -9.25
C LYS A 85 -6.04 -4.89 -10.08
N ALA A 86 -4.71 -4.90 -10.15
CA ALA A 86 -3.95 -5.92 -10.88
C ALA A 86 -4.25 -7.34 -10.35
N TRP A 87 -4.30 -7.51 -9.02
CA TRP A 87 -4.69 -8.78 -8.40
C TRP A 87 -6.09 -9.27 -8.82
N ARG A 88 -7.07 -8.35 -8.94
CA ARG A 88 -8.43 -8.71 -9.38
C ARG A 88 -8.48 -9.23 -10.82
N HIS A 89 -7.56 -8.80 -11.68
CA HIS A 89 -7.51 -9.24 -13.07
C HIS A 89 -6.81 -10.59 -13.26
N LEU A 90 -6.06 -11.07 -12.26
CA LEU A 90 -5.44 -12.39 -12.28
C LEU A 90 -6.49 -13.52 -12.18
N ARG A 91 -6.28 -14.58 -12.95
CA ARG A 91 -7.03 -15.84 -12.89
C ARG A 91 -6.66 -16.66 -11.65
N PRO A 92 -7.49 -17.61 -11.19
CA PRO A 92 -7.17 -18.45 -10.04
C PRO A 92 -5.82 -19.19 -10.15
N ALA A 93 -5.49 -19.74 -11.34
CA ALA A 93 -4.21 -20.42 -11.57
C ALA A 93 -3.00 -19.47 -11.48
N GLU A 94 -3.15 -18.22 -11.92
CA GLU A 94 -2.11 -17.18 -11.83
C GLU A 94 -1.94 -16.72 -10.37
N LYS A 95 -3.04 -16.61 -9.62
CA LYS A 95 -3.02 -16.30 -8.18
C LYS A 95 -2.39 -17.40 -7.33
N ALA A 96 -2.48 -18.67 -7.75
CA ALA A 96 -1.92 -19.79 -6.99
C ALA A 96 -0.38 -19.74 -6.90
N VAL A 97 0.27 -19.11 -7.88
CA VAL A 97 1.74 -18.97 -7.95
C VAL A 97 2.22 -17.58 -7.51
N LEU A 98 1.31 -16.71 -7.05
CA LEU A 98 1.60 -15.34 -6.64
C LEU A 98 1.03 -15.06 -5.25
N THR A 99 1.75 -14.27 -4.45
CA THR A 99 1.33 -13.94 -3.09
C THR A 99 0.90 -12.48 -3.01
N LEU A 100 -0.33 -12.25 -2.55
CA LEU A 100 -0.78 -10.92 -2.14
C LEU A 100 -0.38 -10.66 -0.67
N PRO A 101 0.22 -9.49 -0.36
CA PRO A 101 0.56 -9.11 1.00
C PRO A 101 -0.58 -9.24 2.01
N SER A 102 -0.21 -9.63 3.22
CA SER A 102 -1.08 -9.62 4.39
C SER A 102 -1.68 -8.23 4.57
N GLY A 103 -3.02 -8.13 4.67
CA GLY A 103 -3.74 -6.86 4.79
C GLY A 103 -4.28 -6.28 3.47
N LEU A 104 -4.03 -6.93 2.33
CA LEU A 104 -4.60 -6.54 1.02
C LEU A 104 -5.67 -7.50 0.48
N ARG A 105 -5.88 -8.63 1.17
CA ARG A 105 -6.87 -9.67 0.81
C ARG A 105 -8.29 -9.22 1.05
#